data_AF-A0A534RPR5-F1
#
_entry.id   AF-A0A534RPR5-F1
#
_cell.length_a   1.000
_cell.length_b   1.000
_cell.length_c   1.000
_cell.angle_alpha   90.00
_cell.angle_beta   90.00
_cell.angle_gamma   90.00
#
_symmetry.space_group_name_H-M   'P 1'
#
loop_
_entity.id
_entity.type
_entity.pdbx_description
1 polymer ?
#
loop_
_entity_poly.entity_id
_entity_poly.type
_entity_poly.pdbx_seq_one_letter_code
_entity_poly.pdbx_strand_id
1 'polypeptide(L)'
;MTPPRISAALAQAPAGWESSLTGRFLEALLAAYHDETVRYAVLRNYERWPEHFGKDVDLVVAANDMALAERIIQRVADTFGLYVTVRRKRSSHVTYYLVAPIESQEAGIILDLRPDVVHHGLVYLPGPVVLGSRRRHADGYYIPSPAIE
;
A
#
# COMPACT_ATOMS: atom_id res chain seq x y z
N MET A 1 -25.94 -27.82 -41.21
CA MET A 1 -25.36 -28.20 -39.90
C MET A 1 -24.81 -26.92 -39.29
N THR A 2 -25.59 -26.29 -38.42
CA THR A 2 -25.28 -24.98 -37.81
C THR A 2 -24.69 -25.26 -36.43
N PRO A 3 -23.54 -24.69 -36.03
CA PRO A 3 -23.03 -24.92 -34.69
C PRO A 3 -23.96 -24.24 -33.67
N PRO A 4 -24.10 -24.81 -32.45
CA PRO A 4 -25.01 -24.27 -31.46
C PRO A 4 -24.49 -22.93 -30.96
N ARG A 5 -25.39 -21.95 -30.83
CA ARG A 5 -25.15 -20.76 -30.01
C ARG A 5 -25.05 -21.22 -28.56
N ILE A 6 -23.83 -21.37 -28.06
CA ILE A 6 -23.59 -21.45 -26.62
C ILE A 6 -24.00 -20.10 -26.05
N SER A 7 -25.15 -20.09 -25.38
CA SER A 7 -25.55 -19.02 -24.48
C SER A 7 -24.54 -19.02 -23.32
N ALA A 8 -23.48 -18.22 -23.45
CA ALA A 8 -22.59 -17.97 -22.34
C ALA A 8 -23.12 -16.75 -21.59
N ALA A 9 -24.11 -17.00 -20.73
CA ALA A 9 -24.14 -16.31 -19.46
C ALA A 9 -22.75 -16.51 -18.83
N LEU A 10 -21.86 -15.53 -19.05
CA LEU A 10 -20.66 -15.37 -18.26
C LEU A 10 -21.15 -15.02 -16.87
N ALA A 11 -21.46 -16.08 -16.12
CA ALA A 11 -21.63 -16.05 -14.70
C ALA A 11 -20.42 -15.30 -14.15
N GLN A 12 -20.70 -14.14 -13.56
CA GLN A 12 -19.75 -13.32 -12.84
C GLN A 12 -19.07 -14.22 -11.82
N ALA A 13 -17.85 -14.63 -12.11
CA ALA A 13 -16.94 -15.04 -11.05
C ALA A 13 -16.81 -13.82 -10.12
N PRO A 14 -16.94 -13.97 -8.79
CA PRO A 14 -16.54 -12.88 -7.92
C PRO A 14 -15.06 -12.66 -8.19
N ALA A 15 -14.72 -11.52 -8.78
CA ALA A 15 -13.34 -11.19 -9.11
C ALA A 15 -12.53 -11.22 -7.81
N GLY A 16 -11.68 -12.23 -7.67
CA GLY A 16 -10.76 -12.31 -6.55
C GLY A 16 -9.85 -11.08 -6.53
N TRP A 17 -9.42 -10.69 -5.34
CA TRP A 17 -8.55 -9.56 -4.98
C TRP A 17 -7.30 -9.36 -5.87
N GLU A 18 -6.78 -10.42 -6.52
CA GLU A 18 -5.75 -10.37 -7.58
C GLU A 18 -6.14 -9.43 -8.75
N SER A 19 -7.42 -9.07 -8.87
CA SER A 19 -7.94 -8.25 -9.96
C SER A 19 -7.77 -6.75 -9.77
N SER A 20 -7.46 -6.24 -8.56
CA SER A 20 -7.29 -4.78 -8.36
C SER A 20 -5.83 -4.34 -8.41
N LEU A 21 -5.55 -3.23 -9.09
CA LEU A 21 -4.22 -2.61 -9.11
C LEU A 21 -3.67 -2.36 -7.71
N THR A 22 -4.48 -1.79 -6.83
CA THR A 22 -4.06 -1.46 -5.46
C THR A 22 -3.63 -2.71 -4.70
N GLY A 23 -4.41 -3.80 -4.78
CA GLY A 23 -4.07 -5.07 -4.12
C GLY A 23 -2.76 -5.65 -4.65
N ARG A 24 -2.62 -5.80 -5.97
CA ARG A 24 -1.39 -6.32 -6.60
C ARG A 24 -0.16 -5.46 -6.28
N PHE A 25 -0.31 -4.14 -6.33
CA PHE A 25 0.76 -3.21 -6.02
C PHE A 25 1.19 -3.31 -4.56
N LEU A 26 0.23 -3.34 -3.61
CA LEU A 26 0.53 -3.43 -2.19
C LEU A 26 1.13 -4.78 -1.81
N GLU A 27 0.64 -5.87 -2.38
CA GLU A 27 1.26 -7.19 -2.19
C GLU A 27 2.73 -7.17 -2.62
N ALA A 28 3.03 -6.67 -3.83
CA ALA A 28 4.40 -6.55 -4.32
C ALA A 28 5.26 -5.60 -3.47
N LEU A 29 4.70 -4.46 -3.04
CA LEU A 29 5.40 -3.49 -2.20
C LEU A 29 5.77 -4.09 -0.83
N LEU A 30 4.81 -4.74 -0.17
CA LEU A 30 5.00 -5.27 1.18
C LEU A 30 5.90 -6.51 1.17
N ALA A 31 5.82 -7.34 0.12
CA ALA A 31 6.78 -8.42 -0.12
C ALA A 31 8.20 -7.86 -0.29
N ALA A 32 8.40 -6.84 -1.14
CA ALA A 32 9.71 -6.23 -1.33
C ALA A 32 10.24 -5.59 -0.03
N TYR A 33 9.38 -4.94 0.76
CA TYR A 33 9.77 -4.42 2.08
C TYR A 33 10.22 -5.53 3.04
N HIS A 34 9.54 -6.67 3.04
CA HIS A 34 9.96 -7.82 3.83
C HIS A 34 11.32 -8.36 3.37
N ASP A 35 11.50 -8.57 2.07
CA ASP A 35 12.68 -9.20 1.50
C ASP A 35 13.93 -8.31 1.59
N GLU A 36 13.76 -7.00 1.46
CA GLU A 36 14.84 -6.00 1.63
C GLU A 36 14.90 -5.43 3.05
N THR A 37 14.22 -6.06 4.01
CA THR A 37 14.32 -5.77 5.45
C THR A 37 13.93 -4.34 5.86
N VAL A 38 13.05 -3.69 5.09
CA VAL A 38 12.47 -2.39 5.46
C VAL A 38 11.61 -2.55 6.71
N ARG A 39 11.90 -1.74 7.74
CA ARG A 39 11.15 -1.75 8.99
C ARG A 39 9.94 -0.83 8.88
N TYR A 40 8.74 -1.41 8.72
CA TYR A 40 7.49 -0.64 8.54
C TYR A 40 6.31 -1.14 9.39
N ALA A 41 5.21 -0.36 9.40
CA ALA A 41 3.88 -0.77 9.85
C ALA A 41 2.79 0.00 9.08
N VAL A 42 1.69 -0.69 8.73
CA VAL A 42 0.47 -0.10 8.13
C VAL A 42 -0.41 0.44 9.26
N LEU A 43 -0.79 1.71 9.20
CA LEU A 43 -1.42 2.40 10.34
C LEU A 43 -2.93 2.21 10.45
N ARG A 44 -3.66 2.21 9.34
CA ARG A 44 -5.14 2.22 9.34
C ARG A 44 -5.69 1.77 7.99
N ASN A 45 -7.01 1.60 7.94
CA ASN A 45 -7.77 1.23 6.74
C ASN A 45 -7.41 -0.16 6.19
N TYR A 46 -6.73 -0.98 7.00
CA TYR A 46 -6.30 -2.35 6.66
C TYR A 46 -7.28 -3.41 7.16
N GLU A 47 -8.33 -3.02 7.89
CA GLU A 47 -9.23 -3.94 8.62
C GLU A 47 -10.08 -4.80 7.69
N ARG A 48 -10.23 -4.34 6.44
CA ARG A 48 -10.92 -5.08 5.38
C ARG A 48 -9.94 -5.60 4.33
N TRP A 49 -8.64 -5.65 4.62
CA TRP A 49 -7.70 -6.26 3.69
C TRP A 49 -7.65 -7.76 3.97
N PRO A 50 -7.61 -8.60 2.93
CA PRO A 50 -7.47 -8.27 1.51
C PRO A 50 -8.80 -8.03 0.75
N GLU A 51 -9.97 -8.05 1.42
CA GLU A 51 -11.28 -7.97 0.76
C GLU A 51 -11.56 -6.61 0.09
N HIS A 52 -11.00 -5.53 0.62
CA HIS A 52 -11.21 -4.16 0.17
C HIS A 52 -10.01 -3.28 0.53
N PHE A 53 -9.12 -3.07 -0.44
CA PHE A 53 -8.06 -2.09 -0.33
C PHE A 53 -8.63 -0.67 -0.54
N GLY A 54 -8.47 0.18 0.48
CA GLY A 54 -8.71 1.62 0.33
C GLY A 54 -7.74 2.25 -0.68
N LYS A 55 -8.03 3.47 -1.12
CA LYS A 55 -7.12 4.21 -2.01
C LYS A 55 -5.98 4.92 -1.27
N ASP A 56 -6.11 5.07 0.04
CA ASP A 56 -5.21 5.82 0.91
C ASP A 56 -4.57 4.86 1.91
N VAL A 57 -3.25 4.73 1.84
CA VAL A 57 -2.46 3.79 2.62
C VAL A 57 -1.43 4.55 3.43
N ASP A 58 -1.56 4.47 4.75
CA ASP A 58 -0.65 5.12 5.69
C ASP A 58 0.38 4.14 6.24
N LEU A 59 1.66 4.48 6.07
CA LEU A 59 2.80 3.69 6.50
C LEU A 59 3.70 4.48 7.44
N VAL A 60 4.02 3.89 8.59
CA VAL A 60 5.21 4.28 9.35
C VAL A 60 6.38 3.46 8.84
N VAL A 61 7.48 4.11 8.50
CA VAL A 61 8.73 3.48 8.04
C VAL A 61 9.87 4.00 8.90
N ALA A 62 10.81 3.14 9.29
CA ALA A 62 11.96 3.60 10.06
C ALA A 62 12.72 4.70 9.31
N ALA A 63 13.14 5.74 10.01
CA ALA A 63 13.81 6.90 9.40
C ALA A 63 15.04 6.49 8.55
N ASN A 64 15.80 5.48 9.01
CA ASN A 64 16.97 4.96 8.30
C ASN A 64 16.61 4.20 7.01
N ASP A 65 15.39 3.70 6.90
CA ASP A 65 14.93 2.91 5.76
C ASP A 65 14.16 3.76 4.74
N MET A 66 13.90 5.04 5.01
CA MET A 66 13.11 5.91 4.14
C MET A 66 13.65 5.98 2.70
N ALA A 67 14.97 6.08 2.54
CA ALA A 67 15.60 6.11 1.21
C ALA A 67 15.47 4.76 0.48
N LEU A 68 15.53 3.64 1.21
CA LEU A 68 15.31 2.31 0.64
C LEU A 68 13.84 2.13 0.25
N ALA A 69 12.92 2.50 1.13
CA ALA A 69 11.48 2.45 0.89
C ALA A 69 11.08 3.26 -0.35
N GLU A 70 11.64 4.47 -0.54
CA GLU A 70 11.42 5.28 -1.74
C GLU A 70 11.89 4.57 -3.02
N ARG A 71 13.10 3.99 -3.02
CA ARG A 71 13.62 3.24 -4.17
C ARG A 71 12.75 2.03 -4.51
N ILE A 72 12.28 1.32 -3.50
CA ILE A 72 11.38 0.17 -3.69
C ILE A 72 10.04 0.62 -4.27
N ILE A 73 9.44 1.71 -3.76
CA ILE A 73 8.18 2.26 -4.30
C ILE A 73 8.35 2.57 -5.79
N GLN A 74 9.43 3.25 -6.17
CA GLN A 74 9.71 3.59 -7.57
C GLN A 74 9.83 2.33 -8.43
N ARG A 75 10.65 1.36 -8.00
CA ARG A 75 10.87 0.10 -8.72
C ARG A 75 9.59 -0.73 -8.89
N VAL A 76 8.77 -0.80 -7.83
CA VAL A 76 7.49 -1.51 -7.90
C VAL A 76 6.53 -0.74 -8.82
N ALA A 77 6.43 0.59 -8.68
CA ALA A 77 5.59 1.40 -9.56
C ALA A 77 5.96 1.24 -11.05
N ASP A 78 7.25 1.23 -11.37
CA ASP A 78 7.77 0.98 -12.73
C ASP A 78 7.34 -0.40 -13.25
N THR A 79 7.37 -1.42 -12.39
CA THR A 79 6.91 -2.79 -12.73
C THR A 79 5.43 -2.81 -13.12
N PHE A 80 4.61 -1.96 -12.52
CA PHE A 80 3.18 -1.80 -12.82
C PHE A 80 2.89 -0.72 -13.87
N GLY A 81 3.90 -0.07 -14.44
CA GLY A 81 3.73 1.02 -15.41
C GLY A 81 3.02 2.25 -14.82
N LEU A 82 3.18 2.51 -13.52
CA LEU A 82 2.54 3.62 -12.82
C LEU A 82 3.39 4.89 -12.89
N TYR A 83 2.74 6.02 -13.12
CA TYR A 83 3.37 7.32 -12.96
C TYR A 83 3.41 7.70 -11.48
N VAL A 84 4.58 8.11 -10.99
CA VAL A 84 4.79 8.47 -9.59
C VAL A 84 4.95 9.99 -9.47
N THR A 85 4.05 10.63 -8.71
CA THR A 85 4.22 12.03 -8.27
C THR A 85 4.43 12.06 -6.76
N VAL A 86 5.38 12.86 -6.29
CA VAL A 86 5.76 12.89 -4.87
C VAL A 86 5.56 14.29 -4.29
N ARG A 87 4.90 14.36 -3.13
CA ARG A 87 4.78 15.57 -2.32
C ARG A 87 5.47 15.37 -0.98
N ARG A 88 6.52 16.16 -0.71
CA ARG A 88 7.25 16.15 0.56
C ARG A 88 6.76 17.29 1.45
N LYS A 89 6.33 16.97 2.67
CA LYS A 89 5.95 17.96 3.70
C LYS A 89 7.14 18.22 4.63
N ARG A 90 7.14 19.39 5.30
CA ARG A 90 8.16 19.75 6.29
C ARG A 90 8.22 18.80 7.50
N SER A 91 7.13 18.06 7.77
CA SER A 91 7.02 17.09 8.86
C SER A 91 7.65 15.72 8.56
N SER A 92 8.49 15.61 7.54
CA SER A 92 9.03 14.34 7.02
C SER A 92 7.97 13.35 6.48
N HIS A 93 6.71 13.79 6.37
CA HIS A 93 5.64 13.07 5.70
C HIS A 93 5.80 13.24 4.20
N VAL A 94 5.93 12.11 3.49
CA VAL A 94 6.01 12.02 2.04
C VAL A 94 4.74 11.34 1.52
N THR A 95 4.01 12.02 0.66
CA THR A 95 2.84 11.45 -0.04
C THR A 95 3.24 11.09 -1.47
N TYR A 96 3.04 9.84 -1.86
CA TYR A 96 3.19 9.34 -3.22
C TYR A 96 1.81 9.18 -3.85
N TYR A 97 1.65 9.77 -5.03
CA TYR A 97 0.51 9.59 -5.90
C TYR A 97 0.94 8.67 -7.04
N LEU A 98 0.42 7.44 -7.05
CA LEU A 98 0.67 6.43 -8.07
C LEU A 98 -0.51 6.40 -9.02
N VAL A 99 -0.29 6.82 -10.27
CA VAL A 99 -1.35 7.03 -11.24
C VAL A 99 -1.19 6.03 -12.37
N ALA A 100 -2.23 5.23 -12.57
CA ALA A 100 -2.30 4.33 -13.71
C ALA A 100 -2.47 5.13 -15.02
N PRO A 101 -2.03 4.59 -16.17
CA PRO A 101 -2.29 5.23 -17.47
C PRO A 101 -3.78 5.51 -17.67
N ILE A 102 -4.12 6.61 -18.35
CA ILE A 102 -5.50 7.09 -18.55
C ILE A 102 -6.42 6.01 -19.13
N GLU A 103 -5.86 5.12 -19.93
CA GLU A 103 -6.56 4.02 -20.62
C GLU A 103 -6.99 2.87 -19.68
N SER A 104 -6.39 2.77 -18.49
CA SER A 104 -6.58 1.62 -17.58
C SER A 104 -7.94 1.57 -16.86
N GLN A 105 -8.68 2.69 -16.79
CA GLN A 105 -9.86 2.88 -15.93
C GLN A 105 -9.64 2.56 -14.43
N GLU A 106 -8.42 2.22 -14.01
CA GLU A 106 -8.09 1.90 -12.63
C GLU A 106 -7.85 3.18 -11.82
N ALA A 107 -8.28 3.18 -10.56
CA ALA A 107 -8.04 4.30 -9.66
C ALA A 107 -6.57 4.35 -9.22
N GLY A 108 -6.03 5.55 -9.09
CA GLY A 108 -4.69 5.75 -8.51
C GLY A 108 -4.61 5.38 -7.03
N ILE A 109 -3.39 5.17 -6.56
CA ILE A 109 -3.05 4.82 -5.18
C ILE A 109 -2.38 6.03 -4.52
N ILE A 110 -2.78 6.34 -3.29
CA ILE A 110 -2.14 7.32 -2.43
C ILE A 110 -1.41 6.56 -1.34
N LEU A 111 -0.08 6.71 -1.29
CA LEU A 111 0.75 6.17 -0.21
C LEU A 111 1.29 7.32 0.63
N ASP A 112 0.99 7.29 1.92
CA ASP A 112 1.49 8.23 2.89
C ASP A 112 2.59 7.58 3.73
N LEU A 113 3.85 7.92 3.44
CA LEU A 113 5.02 7.47 4.19
C LEU A 113 5.43 8.52 5.22
N ARG A 114 5.67 8.08 6.45
CA ARG A 114 6.15 8.97 7.52
C ARG A 114 7.09 8.23 8.47
N PRO A 115 8.14 8.89 8.99
CA PRO A 115 8.97 8.32 10.05
C PRO A 115 8.25 8.37 11.41
N ASP A 116 7.39 9.37 11.63
CA ASP A 116 6.64 9.58 12.85
C ASP A 116 5.18 9.91 12.53
N VAL A 117 4.27 9.63 13.46
CA VAL A 117 2.87 10.07 13.34
C VAL A 117 2.78 11.51 13.85
N VAL A 118 2.72 12.45 12.89
CA VAL A 118 2.65 13.90 13.15
C VAL A 118 1.25 14.42 12.86
N HIS A 119 0.73 15.27 13.74
CA HIS A 119 -0.51 16.01 13.53
C HIS A 119 -0.32 17.48 13.95
N HIS A 120 -0.71 18.41 13.08
CA HIS A 120 -0.46 19.86 13.23
C HIS A 120 1.00 20.25 13.58
N GLY A 121 1.98 19.50 13.06
CA GLY A 121 3.40 19.77 13.31
C GLY A 121 3.93 19.24 14.64
N LEU A 122 3.08 18.61 15.46
CA LEU A 122 3.45 17.93 16.69
C LEU A 122 3.59 16.43 16.44
N VAL A 123 4.64 15.82 16.98
CA VAL A 123 4.78 14.35 16.99
C VAL A 123 3.82 13.80 18.04
N TYR A 124 2.80 13.08 17.61
CA TYR A 124 1.85 12.41 18.51
C TYR A 124 2.39 11.03 18.90
N LEU A 125 2.86 10.27 17.91
CA LEU A 125 3.43 8.95 18.12
C LEU A 125 4.80 8.85 17.44
N PRO A 126 5.88 8.64 18.21
CA PRO A 126 7.20 8.40 17.66
C PRO A 126 7.22 7.10 16.85
N GLY A 127 7.83 7.14 15.66
CA GLY A 127 8.03 5.96 14.81
C GLY A 127 8.67 4.78 15.51
N PRO A 128 9.77 4.97 16.29
CA PRO A 128 10.38 3.88 17.04
C PRO A 128 9.42 3.16 18.00
N VAL A 129 8.43 3.88 18.56
CA VAL A 129 7.41 3.30 19.44
C VAL A 129 6.39 2.48 18.64
N VAL A 130 5.90 3.02 17.52
CA VAL A 130 5.03 2.28 16.59
C VAL A 130 5.72 1.00 16.09
N LEU A 131 6.93 1.15 15.56
CA LEU A 131 7.69 0.06 14.95
C LEU A 131 8.27 -0.90 15.98
N GLY A 132 8.44 -0.49 17.23
CA GLY A 132 8.86 -1.33 18.35
C GLY A 132 7.74 -2.25 18.83
N SER A 133 6.49 -1.80 18.73
CA SER A 133 5.31 -2.57 19.14
C SER A 133 4.62 -3.32 18.00
N ARG A 134 5.06 -3.16 16.75
CA ARG A 134 4.39 -3.77 15.59
C ARG A 134 4.23 -5.28 15.74
N ARG A 135 3.12 -5.79 15.25
CA ARG A 135 2.82 -7.23 15.16
C ARG A 135 2.57 -7.61 13.71
N ARG A 136 2.78 -8.88 13.41
CA ARG A 136 2.44 -9.43 12.08
C ARG A 136 0.94 -9.70 12.02
N HIS A 137 0.28 -9.17 11.00
CA HIS A 137 -1.11 -9.48 10.65
C HIS A 137 -1.21 -10.89 10.07
N ALA A 138 -2.43 -11.47 10.08
CA ALA A 138 -2.67 -12.80 9.52
C ALA A 138 -2.29 -12.87 8.03
N ASP A 139 -2.52 -11.78 7.30
CA ASP A 139 -2.21 -11.65 5.87
C ASP A 139 -0.75 -11.23 5.58
N GLY A 140 0.13 -11.36 6.58
CA GLY A 140 1.58 -11.36 6.36
C GLY A 140 2.29 -10.00 6.42
N TYR A 141 1.57 -8.89 6.51
CA TYR A 141 2.14 -7.54 6.71
C TYR A 141 2.21 -7.13 8.18
N TYR A 142 2.83 -5.99 8.48
CA TYR A 142 2.96 -5.47 9.85
C TYR A 142 1.99 -4.34 10.13
N ILE A 143 1.41 -4.34 11.33
CA ILE A 143 0.53 -3.30 11.87
C ILE A 143 0.94 -2.94 13.31
N PRO A 144 0.58 -1.76 13.84
CA PRO A 144 0.80 -1.42 15.24
C PRO A 144 0.19 -2.45 16.20
N SER A 145 0.67 -2.46 17.45
CA SER A 145 -0.07 -3.17 18.50
C SER A 145 -1.38 -2.42 18.83
N PRO A 146 -2.44 -3.11 19.28
CA PRO A 146 -3.70 -2.45 19.64
C PRO A 146 -3.59 -1.37 20.72
N ALA A 147 -2.53 -1.36 21.53
CA ALA A 147 -2.31 -0.33 22.54
C ALA A 147 -1.81 1.01 21.97
N ILE A 148 -1.47 1.03 20.68
CA ILE A 148 -0.83 2.14 19.95
C ILE A 148 -1.68 2.57 18.74
N GLU A 149 -2.77 1.84 18.46
CA GLU A 149 -3.80 2.15 17.45
C GLU A 149 -4.76 3.22 17.95
#